data_AF-A0A6L8DY65-F1
#
_entry.id   AF-A0A6L8DY65-F1
#
_cell.length_a   1.000
_cell.length_b   1.000
_cell.length_c   1.000
_cell.angle_alpha   90.00
_cell.angle_beta   90.00
_cell.angle_gamma   90.00
#
_symmetry.space_group_name_H-M   'P 1'
#
loop_
_entity.id
_entity.type
_entity.pdbx_description
1 polymer ?
#
loop_
_entity_poly.entity_id
_entity_poly.type
_entity_poly.pdbx_seq_one_letter_code
_entity_poly.pdbx_strand_id
1 'polypeptide(L)'
;MTTRCACIAGGLALAGWLAACGAETTAPREAAGTSAPAVLPIEHDGDWFVDRAAESGLDFVHANGMTGSFYQPEMMGPGVGFLDYDNDGDLDIYVVQ
;
A
#
# COMPACT_ATOMS: atom_id res chain seq x y z
N MET A 1 -22.94 18.34 -47.28
CA MET A 1 -21.67 19.08 -47.41
C MET A 1 -20.59 18.21 -46.77
N THR A 2 -20.15 17.09 -47.36
CA THR A 2 -19.48 16.89 -48.65
C THR A 2 -18.30 17.84 -48.87
N THR A 3 -17.10 17.38 -48.54
CA THR A 3 -15.90 17.71 -49.33
C THR A 3 -14.99 16.48 -49.33
N ARG A 4 -15.05 15.74 -50.44
CA ARG A 4 -13.98 14.85 -50.93
C ARG A 4 -13.35 15.61 -52.11
N CYS A 5 -12.02 15.70 -52.15
CA CYS A 5 -11.19 15.93 -53.35
C CYS A 5 -9.72 16.02 -52.88
N ALA A 6 -8.70 15.47 -53.52
CA ALA A 6 -8.59 14.45 -54.56
C ALA A 6 -7.10 14.00 -54.63
N CYS A 7 -6.94 12.74 -55.03
CA CYS A 7 -5.85 12.03 -55.70
C CYS A 7 -4.59 12.77 -56.21
N ILE A 8 -3.45 12.05 -56.21
CA ILE A 8 -2.41 11.85 -57.26
C ILE A 8 -1.35 10.94 -56.58
N ALA A 9 -0.62 10.01 -57.17
CA ALA A 9 -0.66 9.11 -58.33
C ALA A 9 0.51 8.12 -58.06
N GLY A 10 0.48 6.93 -58.65
CA GLY A 10 1.38 5.83 -58.32
C GLY A 10 2.88 6.06 -58.56
N GLY A 11 3.68 5.18 -57.94
CA GLY A 11 5.10 5.00 -58.21
C GLY A 11 5.70 3.91 -57.31
N LEU A 12 6.18 2.82 -57.89
CA LEU A 12 6.94 1.77 -57.20
C LEU A 12 8.24 2.34 -56.61
N ALA A 13 8.56 2.00 -55.35
CA ALA A 13 9.92 1.63 -54.90
C ALA A 13 9.90 1.15 -53.44
N LEU A 14 10.45 -0.04 -53.21
CA LEU A 14 10.90 -0.49 -51.89
C LEU A 14 12.07 0.39 -51.38
N ALA A 15 12.17 0.44 -50.06
CA ALA A 15 13.32 0.79 -49.23
C ALA A 15 13.60 2.27 -48.91
N GLY A 16 13.50 2.58 -47.61
CA GLY A 16 14.59 3.27 -46.89
C GLY A 16 14.37 4.73 -46.50
N TRP A 17 14.21 4.94 -45.18
CA TRP A 17 14.89 5.97 -44.37
C TRP A 17 14.58 7.48 -44.62
N LEU A 18 13.81 8.12 -43.72
CA LEU A 18 14.34 9.03 -42.66
C LEU A 18 13.21 9.69 -41.81
N ALA A 19 13.43 9.67 -40.50
CA ALA A 19 13.21 10.75 -39.52
C ALA A 19 11.80 11.35 -39.28
N ALA A 20 11.36 11.26 -38.02
CA ALA A 20 11.03 12.38 -37.12
C ALA A 20 10.04 11.91 -36.04
N CYS A 21 10.07 12.30 -34.77
CA CYS A 21 11.04 12.94 -33.88
C CYS A 21 10.54 12.57 -32.47
N GLY A 22 11.44 12.12 -31.59
CA GLY A 22 11.15 11.99 -30.17
C GLY A 22 11.16 13.35 -29.48
N ALA A 23 10.32 13.50 -28.46
CA ALA A 23 10.45 14.53 -27.43
C ALA A 23 9.79 14.01 -26.14
N GLU A 24 10.48 13.09 -25.47
CA GLU A 24 10.26 12.86 -24.05
C GLU A 24 10.90 14.02 -23.28
N THR A 25 10.08 14.84 -22.64
CA THR A 25 10.55 15.89 -21.74
C THR A 25 11.07 15.24 -20.47
N THR A 26 12.39 15.06 -20.38
CA THR A 26 13.08 14.77 -19.12
C THR A 26 13.43 16.11 -18.46
N ALA A 27 12.70 16.47 -17.42
CA ALA A 27 13.10 17.58 -16.57
C ALA A 27 14.41 17.24 -15.84
N PRO A 28 15.31 18.22 -15.59
CA PRO A 28 16.55 17.96 -14.88
C PRO A 28 16.26 17.58 -13.42
N ARG A 29 16.82 16.46 -12.97
CA ARG A 29 16.84 16.10 -11.55
C ARG A 29 17.93 16.94 -10.88
N GLU A 30 17.49 18.00 -10.20
CA GLU A 30 18.32 18.76 -9.28
C GLU A 30 18.91 17.79 -8.24
N ALA A 31 20.23 17.73 -8.16
CA ALA A 31 20.94 16.96 -7.15
C ALA A 31 20.82 17.70 -5.81
N ALA A 32 19.71 17.48 -5.10
CA ALA A 32 19.54 17.96 -3.74
C ALA A 32 20.62 17.33 -2.85
N GLY A 33 21.50 18.17 -2.32
CA GLY A 33 22.57 17.77 -1.41
C GLY A 33 22.03 17.10 -0.16
N THR A 34 22.76 16.10 0.32
CA THR A 34 22.50 15.43 1.59
C THR A 34 22.76 16.37 2.76
N SER A 35 21.73 17.06 3.23
CA SER A 35 21.64 17.45 4.64
C SER A 35 20.66 16.50 5.31
N ALA A 36 21.13 15.73 6.28
CA ALA A 36 20.27 14.92 7.12
C ALA A 36 19.19 15.83 7.75
N PRO A 37 17.90 15.45 7.74
CA PRO A 37 16.88 16.27 8.36
C PRO A 37 17.16 16.38 9.86
N ALA A 38 17.11 17.60 10.38
CA ALA A 38 17.09 17.81 11.82
C ALA A 38 15.80 17.17 12.37
N VAL A 39 15.95 16.12 13.18
CA VAL A 39 14.81 15.49 13.87
C VAL A 39 14.36 16.45 14.97
N LEU A 40 13.27 17.16 14.72
CA LEU A 40 12.57 17.91 15.76
C LEU A 40 11.82 16.89 16.64
N PRO A 41 11.75 17.11 17.97
CA PRO A 41 10.86 16.34 18.82
C PRO A 41 9.43 16.42 18.26
N ILE A 42 8.82 15.27 18.01
CA ILE A 42 7.40 15.22 17.68
C ILE A 42 6.67 15.30 19.02
N GLU A 43 6.24 16.49 19.37
CA GLU A 43 5.34 16.71 20.50
C GLU A 43 3.99 16.07 20.15
N HIS A 44 3.56 15.07 20.92
CA HIS A 44 2.19 14.53 20.82
C HIS A 44 1.34 15.19 21.90
N ASP A 45 0.27 15.86 21.50
CA ASP A 45 -0.66 16.59 22.36
C ASP A 45 -1.60 15.65 23.19
N GLY A 46 -1.20 14.40 23.45
CA GLY A 46 -2.00 13.41 24.18
C GLY A 46 -1.34 12.05 24.34
N ASP A 47 -2.05 11.12 24.97
CA ASP A 47 -1.60 9.74 25.13
C ASP A 47 -1.44 9.08 23.75
N TRP A 48 -0.25 8.54 23.49
CA TRP A 48 0.08 7.85 22.23
C TRP A 48 -0.70 6.54 22.05
N PHE A 49 -1.27 6.01 23.14
CA PHE A 49 -2.07 4.80 23.17
C PHE A 49 -3.16 4.93 24.24
N VAL A 50 -4.38 4.51 23.91
CA VAL A 50 -5.51 4.46 24.83
C VAL A 50 -6.07 3.04 24.84
N ASP A 51 -6.10 2.41 26.01
CA ASP A 51 -6.73 1.10 26.18
C ASP A 51 -8.26 1.26 26.23
N ARG A 52 -8.96 0.54 25.36
CA ARG A 52 -10.42 0.51 25.26
C ARG A 52 -10.98 -0.91 25.33
N ALA A 53 -10.16 -1.91 25.66
CA ALA A 53 -10.56 -3.32 25.62
C ALA A 53 -11.77 -3.59 26.52
N ALA A 54 -11.76 -3.07 27.75
CA ALA A 54 -12.88 -3.23 28.68
C ALA A 54 -14.17 -2.54 28.19
N GLU A 55 -14.05 -1.35 27.58
CA GLU A 55 -15.20 -0.60 27.06
C GLU A 55 -15.84 -1.29 25.85
N SER A 56 -15.03 -1.96 25.02
CA SER A 56 -15.50 -2.77 23.90
C SER A 56 -15.92 -4.19 24.31
N GLY A 57 -15.88 -4.53 25.60
CA GLY A 57 -16.25 -5.86 26.11
C GLY A 57 -15.26 -6.98 25.78
N LEU A 58 -14.02 -6.64 25.39
CA LEU A 58 -12.97 -7.61 25.12
C LEU A 58 -12.32 -8.09 26.42
N ASP A 59 -12.66 -9.31 26.82
CA ASP A 59 -12.04 -10.01 27.95
C ASP A 59 -11.46 -11.36 27.48
N PHE A 60 -10.26 -11.32 26.90
CA PHE A 60 -9.57 -12.48 26.37
C PHE A 60 -8.30 -12.77 27.16
N VAL A 61 -8.15 -14.03 27.58
CA VAL A 61 -6.95 -14.53 28.26
C VAL A 61 -6.35 -15.66 27.45
N HIS A 62 -5.12 -15.47 26.99
CA HIS A 62 -4.36 -16.53 26.33
C HIS A 62 -3.78 -17.51 27.37
N ALA A 63 -4.04 -18.79 27.18
CA ALA A 63 -3.45 -19.88 27.93
C ALA A 63 -2.52 -20.70 27.04
N ASN A 64 -1.22 -20.50 27.18
CA ASN A 64 -0.21 -21.14 26.35
C ASN A 64 0.10 -22.60 26.76
N GLY A 65 -0.51 -23.12 27.83
CA GLY A 65 -0.39 -24.52 28.25
C GLY A 65 0.89 -24.89 29.03
N MET A 66 1.94 -24.07 29.01
CA MET A 66 3.15 -24.12 29.88
C MET A 66 3.59 -25.51 30.36
N THR A 67 3.64 -26.52 29.48
CA THR A 67 4.03 -27.89 29.86
C THR A 67 5.54 -28.10 29.85
N GLY A 68 6.29 -27.19 29.19
CA GLY A 68 7.74 -27.31 28.98
C GLY A 68 8.11 -28.20 27.80
N SER A 69 7.13 -28.61 26.99
CA SER A 69 7.31 -29.52 25.85
C SER A 69 7.49 -28.76 24.52
N PHE A 70 7.59 -27.43 24.55
CA PHE A 70 7.81 -26.57 23.39
C PHE A 70 6.81 -26.82 22.26
N TYR A 71 5.53 -26.97 22.62
CA TYR A 71 4.47 -27.05 21.62
C TYR A 71 4.29 -25.71 20.92
N GLN A 72 3.70 -25.74 19.72
CA GLN A 72 3.46 -24.50 18.97
C GLN A 72 2.66 -23.46 19.77
N PRO A 73 1.57 -23.82 20.50
CA PRO A 73 0.86 -22.86 21.36
C PRO A 73 1.67 -22.34 22.56
N GLU A 74 2.77 -23.02 22.95
CA GLU A 74 3.67 -22.55 24.01
C GLU A 74 4.66 -21.51 23.50
N MET A 75 5.07 -21.63 22.24
CA MET A 75 6.09 -20.78 21.61
C MET A 75 5.49 -19.60 20.83
N MET A 76 4.30 -19.78 20.28
CA MET A 76 3.59 -18.77 19.50
C MET A 76 2.43 -18.22 20.31
N GLY A 77 2.35 -16.89 20.39
CA GLY A 77 1.23 -16.21 21.01
C GLY A 77 -0.07 -16.31 20.19
N PRO A 78 -1.19 -15.88 20.77
CA PRO A 78 -2.49 -15.85 20.08
C PRO A 78 -2.46 -14.84 18.92
N GLY A 79 -3.42 -14.98 18.01
CA GLY A 79 -3.64 -14.03 16.92
C GLY A 79 -4.92 -13.23 17.12
N VAL A 80 -4.99 -12.04 16.54
CA VAL A 80 -6.21 -11.23 16.43
C VAL A 80 -6.35 -10.66 15.02
N GLY A 81 -7.58 -10.58 14.53
CA GLY A 81 -7.91 -9.97 13.26
C GLY A 81 -9.22 -9.19 13.32
N PHE A 82 -9.38 -8.24 12.40
CA PHE A 82 -10.62 -7.50 12.20
C PHE A 82 -11.30 -7.97 10.91
N LEU A 83 -12.61 -8.22 10.97
CA LEU A 83 -13.43 -8.58 9.82
C LEU A 83 -14.89 -8.20 10.08
N ASP A 84 -15.65 -7.89 9.04
CA ASP A 84 -17.11 -7.79 9.11
C ASP A 84 -17.68 -9.20 8.88
N TYR A 85 -18.09 -9.89 9.96
CA TYR A 85 -18.49 -11.30 9.89
C TYR A 85 -19.95 -11.47 9.46
N ASP A 86 -20.85 -10.60 9.90
CA ASP A 86 -22.28 -10.70 9.65
C ASP A 86 -22.81 -9.72 8.58
N ASN A 87 -21.92 -8.91 8.02
CA ASN A 87 -22.17 -7.96 6.93
C ASN A 87 -23.09 -6.80 7.37
N ASP A 88 -22.99 -6.37 8.63
CA ASP A 88 -23.71 -5.21 9.16
C ASP A 88 -22.95 -3.87 8.95
N GLY A 89 -21.69 -3.95 8.53
CA GLY A 89 -20.83 -2.82 8.21
C GLY A 89 -19.93 -2.37 9.37
N ASP A 90 -20.05 -2.96 10.55
CA ASP A 90 -19.12 -2.79 11.65
C ASP A 90 -17.99 -3.85 11.57
N LEU A 91 -16.80 -3.53 12.12
CA LEU A 91 -15.69 -4.49 12.16
C LEU A 91 -15.71 -5.29 13.47
N ASP A 92 -15.86 -6.60 13.35
CA ASP A 92 -15.74 -7.54 14.45
C ASP A 92 -14.27 -7.87 14.75
N ILE A 93 -14.04 -8.31 15.99
CA ILE A 93 -12.74 -8.79 16.46
C ILE A 93 -12.78 -10.32 16.54
N TYR A 94 -11.89 -10.97 15.79
CA TYR A 94 -11.67 -12.41 15.83
C TYR A 94 -10.35 -12.72 16.53
N VAL A 95 -10.40 -13.51 17.61
CA VAL A 95 -9.22 -13.93 18.37
C VAL A 95 -9.01 -15.44 18.22
N VAL A 96 -7.78 -15.87 17.96
CA VAL A 96 -7.40 -17.28 17.77
C VAL A 96 -6.34 -17.72 18.79
N GLN A 97 -6.44 -18.98 19.23
CA GLN A 97 -5.52 -19.66 20.13
C GLN A 97 -5.02 -20.97 19.52
#